data_AF-A0A0E0HEB0-F1
#
_entry.id   AF-A0A0E0HEB0-F1
#
_cell.length_a   1.000
_cell.length_b   1.000
_cell.length_c   1.000
_cell.angle_alpha   90.00
_cell.angle_beta   90.00
_cell.angle_gamma   90.00
#
_symmetry.space_group_name_H-M   'P 1'
#
loop_
_entity.id
_entity.type
_entity.pdbx_description
1 polymer ?
#
loop_
_entity_poly.entity_id
_entity_poly.type
_entity_poly.pdbx_seq_one_letter_code
_entity_poly.pdbx_strand_id
1 'polypeptide(L)' 'MTPLRRAATAVLVVVLAVVVAAAAKPRRILVDTDMDTDDLFALLYLLKQNRSEFELKSAFLPN' A
#
# COMPACT_ATOMS: atom_id res chain seq x y z
N MET A 1 4.33 38.76 0.88
CA MET A 1 3.81 37.69 0.00
C MET A 1 2.29 37.79 0.02
N THR A 2 1.64 38.01 -1.12
CA THR A 2 0.18 38.20 -1.18
C THR A 2 -0.56 36.90 -0.82
N PRO A 3 -1.74 36.96 -0.18
CA PRO A 3 -2.48 35.79 0.29
C PRO A 3 -2.83 34.81 -0.84
N LEU A 4 -3.07 35.33 -2.05
CA LEU A 4 -3.35 34.54 -3.24
C LEU A 4 -2.17 33.63 -3.64
N ARG A 5 -0.93 34.11 -3.50
CA ARG A 5 0.26 33.30 -3.80
C ARG A 5 0.42 32.15 -2.80
N ARG A 6 0.10 32.38 -1.52
CA ARG A 6 0.14 31.34 -0.48
C ARG A 6 -0.90 30.25 -0.71
N ALA A 7 -2.12 30.64 -1.06
CA ALA A 7 -3.19 29.70 -1.40
C ALA A 7 -2.80 28.85 -2.62
N ALA A 8 -2.29 29.46 -3.68
CA ALA A 8 -1.83 28.74 -4.88
C ALA A 8 -0.70 27.75 -4.56
N THR A 9 0.28 28.14 -3.73
CA THR A 9 1.35 27.22 -3.30
C THR A 9 0.81 26.07 -2.46
N ALA A 10 -0.13 26.32 -1.53
CA ALA A 10 -0.74 25.27 -0.73
C ALA A 10 -1.51 24.27 -1.60
N VAL A 11 -2.30 24.76 -2.57
CA VAL A 11 -3.01 23.89 -3.53
C VAL A 11 -2.01 23.07 -4.35
N LEU A 12 -0.94 23.67 -4.85
CA LEU A 12 0.09 22.97 -5.60
C LEU A 12 0.73 21.84 -4.77
N VAL A 13 1.06 22.10 -3.51
CA VAL A 13 1.64 21.10 -2.59
C VAL A 13 0.66 19.95 -2.36
N VAL A 14 -0.61 20.24 -2.14
CA VAL A 14 -1.65 19.21 -1.95
C VAL A 14 -1.81 18.36 -3.21
N VAL A 15 -1.87 18.98 -4.39
CA VAL A 15 -1.98 18.26 -5.67
C VAL A 15 -0.76 17.36 -5.89
N LEU A 16 0.45 17.87 -5.64
CA LEU A 16 1.68 17.07 -5.72
C LEU A 16 1.66 15.88 -4.75
N ALA A 17 1.24 16.09 -3.50
CA ALA A 17 1.16 15.02 -2.51
C ALA A 17 0.18 13.92 -2.93
N VAL A 18 -0.98 14.29 -3.48
CA VAL A 18 -1.98 13.33 -3.99
C VAL A 18 -1.45 12.54 -5.18
N VAL A 19 -0.80 13.20 -6.14
CA VAL A 19 -0.22 12.54 -7.32
C VAL A 19 0.89 11.57 -6.92
N VAL A 20 1.76 11.95 -5.98
CA VAL A 20 2.82 11.08 -5.46
C VAL A 20 2.24 9.87 -4.73
N ALA A 21 1.20 10.05 -3.92
CA ALA A 21 0.53 8.95 -3.22
C ALA A 21 -0.16 7.98 -4.20
N ALA A 22 -0.79 8.49 -5.25
CA ALA A 22 -1.43 7.67 -6.29
C ALA A 22 -0.43 6.88 -7.15
N ALA A 23 0.81 7.38 -7.28
CA ALA A 23 1.90 6.70 -7.98
C ALA A 23 2.62 5.65 -7.12
N ALA A 24 2.26 5.51 -5.83
CA ALA A 24 2.88 4.54 -4.95
C ALA A 24 2.56 3.11 -5.41
N LYS A 25 3.60 2.31 -5.62
CA LYS A 25 3.46 0.90 -6.04
C LYS A 25 2.90 0.07 -4.88
N PRO A 26 2.05 -0.94 -5.14
CA PRO A 26 1.59 -1.88 -4.12
C PRO A 26 2.77 -2.47 -3.34
N ARG A 27 2.66 -2.53 -2.02
CA ARG A 27 3.67 -3.14 -1.14
C ARG A 27 3.68 -4.65 -1.36
N ARG A 28 4.84 -5.24 -1.64
CA ARG A 28 4.95 -6.70 -1.75
C ARG A 28 5.15 -7.29 -0.37
N ILE A 29 4.26 -8.19 0.02
CA ILE A 29 4.33 -8.89 1.30
C ILE A 29 4.61 -10.36 1.01
N LEU A 30 5.73 -10.85 1.53
CA LEU A 30 6.04 -12.27 1.60
C LEU A 30 5.70 -12.71 3.02
N VAL A 31 4.76 -13.65 3.13
CA VAL A 31 4.33 -14.23 4.40
C VAL A 31 4.86 -15.65 4.44
N ASP A 32 5.73 -15.91 5.40
CA ASP A 32 6.23 -17.24 5.73
C ASP A 32 5.48 -17.69 6.99
N THR A 33 4.59 -18.67 6.83
CA THR A 33 3.65 -19.15 7.84
C THR A 33 3.76 -20.67 7.89
N ASP A 34 3.63 -21.26 9.08
CA ASP A 34 3.67 -22.71 9.28
C ASP A 34 2.35 -23.42 8.92
N MET A 35 1.33 -22.64 8.50
CA MET A 35 0.00 -23.05 8.08
C MET A 35 -0.83 -23.75 9.16
N ASP A 36 -0.82 -23.24 10.39
CA ASP A 36 -1.81 -23.62 11.40
C ASP A 36 -3.20 -22.97 11.16
N THR A 37 -4.15 -23.20 12.08
CA THR A 37 -5.55 -22.79 11.88
C THR A 37 -5.74 -21.27 12.02
N ASP A 38 -4.94 -20.63 12.86
CA ASP A 38 -4.91 -19.19 13.07
C ASP A 38 -4.26 -18.46 11.90
N ASP A 39 -3.23 -19.04 11.29
CA ASP A 39 -2.60 -18.50 10.08
C ASP A 39 -3.53 -18.49 8.86
N LEU A 40 -4.45 -19.46 8.76
CA LEU A 40 -5.47 -19.44 7.69
C LEU A 40 -6.35 -18.19 7.80
N PHE A 41 -6.78 -17.80 9.01
CA PHE A 41 -7.56 -16.58 9.20
C PHE A 41 -6.72 -15.32 8.95
N ALA A 42 -5.43 -15.33 9.30
CA ALA A 42 -4.51 -14.24 9.00
C ALA A 42 -4.31 -14.06 7.48
N LEU A 43 -4.17 -15.15 6.72
CA LEU A 43 -4.10 -15.12 5.26
C LEU A 43 -5.42 -14.63 4.64
N LEU A 44 -6.57 -15.10 5.11
CA LEU A 44 -7.87 -14.59 4.64
C LEU A 44 -8.05 -13.11 4.96
N TYR A 45 -7.58 -12.65 6.12
CA TYR A 45 -7.58 -11.23 6.48
C TYR A 45 -6.69 -10.41 5.54
N LEU A 46 -5.49 -10.90 5.22
CA LEU A 46 -4.59 -10.29 4.25
C LEU A 46 -5.21 -10.28 2.84
N LEU A 47 -5.81 -11.38 2.39
CA LEU A 47 -6.48 -11.46 1.08
C LEU A 47 -7.69 -10.54 0.97
N LYS A 48 -8.37 -10.26 2.08
CA LYS A 48 -9.51 -9.33 2.16
C LYS A 48 -9.09 -7.86 2.01
N GLN A 49 -7.83 -7.52 2.28
CA GLN A 49 -7.35 -6.15 2.16
C GLN A 49 -7.29 -5.68 0.69
N ASN A 50 -7.24 -4.37 0.48
CA ASN A 50 -7.25 -3.75 -0.84
C ASN A 50 -6.02 -4.14 -1.69
N ARG A 51 -6.25 -4.83 -2.82
CA ARG A 51 -5.18 -5.33 -3.72
C ARG A 51 -4.44 -4.23 -4.47
N SER A 52 -4.93 -2.97 -4.44
CA SER A 52 -4.17 -1.83 -4.96
C SER A 52 -3.07 -1.36 -3.98
N GLU A 53 -3.11 -1.79 -2.72
CA GLU A 53 -2.17 -1.35 -1.68
C GLU A 53 -1.05 -2.37 -1.42
N PHE A 54 -1.29 -3.65 -1.68
CA PHE A 54 -0.27 -4.69 -1.51
C PHE A 54 -0.49 -5.89 -2.45
N GLU A 55 0.63 -6.56 -2.73
CA GLU A 55 0.73 -7.76 -3.56
C GLU A 55 1.23 -8.91 -2.67
N LEU A 56 0.35 -9.86 -2.34
CA LEU A 56 0.70 -11.06 -1.59
C LEU A 56 1.36 -12.08 -2.52
N LYS A 57 2.57 -12.53 -2.19
CA LYS A 57 3.28 -13.59 -2.91
C LYS A 57 3.43 -14.82 -2.03
N SER A 58 3.10 -15.99 -2.57
CA SER A 58 3.51 -17.27 -1.99
C SER A 58 4.90 -17.63 -2.52
N ALA A 59 5.83 -17.95 -1.62
CA ALA A 59 7.10 -18.56 -1.99
C ALA A 59 7.11 -19.98 -1.44
N PHE A 60 6.95 -20.96 -2.33
CA PHE A 60 7.40 -22.33 -2.05
C PHE A 60 8.81 -22.40 -2.62
N LEU A 61 9.83 -22.57 -1.78
CA LEU A 61 11.21 -22.78 -2.23
C LEU A 61 11.24 -24.08 -3.05
N PRO A 62 11.54 -24.05 -4.37
CA PRO A 62 11.86 -25.28 -5.07
C PRO A 62 13.26 -25.72 -4.60
N ASN A 63 13.36 -26.97 -4.14
CA ASN A 63 14.65 -27.65 -3.98
C ASN A 63 15.28 -27.94 -5.34
#